data_AF-A0A9E5QM45-F1
#
_entry.id   AF-A0A9E5QM45-F1
#
_cell.length_a   1.000
_cell.length_b   1.000
_cell.length_c   1.000
_cell.angle_alpha   90.00
_cell.angle_beta   90.00
_cell.angle_gamma   90.00
#
_symmetry.space_group_name_H-M   'P 1'
#
loop_
_entity.id
_entity.type
_entity.pdbx_description
1 polymer ?
#
loop_
_entity_poly.entity_id
_entity_poly.type
_entity_poly.pdbx_seq_one_letter_code
_entity_poly.pdbx_strand_id
1 'polypeptide(L)'
;MYYQLPLEQIVRHRNRPSQGDFAHEALAVLEETEDSRFEPTARGLALYGAHEEALAPPVAILRDRYHEALEVRPLRVRCLAGRPVRQPVMAVRVVARREHSLAVLAELRRRHARIEEECLRGRTFIVRAEAPLRDLLGLGESLEALTGGSAQHGMRLSRYLP
;
A
#
# COMPACT_ATOMS: atom_id res chain seq x y z
N MET A 1 -9.27 -15.18 5.00
CA MET A 1 -8.17 -14.21 5.07
C MET A 1 -7.59 -14.03 3.68
N TYR A 2 -7.67 -12.83 3.11
CA TYR A 2 -7.10 -12.53 1.79
C TYR A 2 -5.58 -12.40 1.86
N TYR A 3 -4.87 -13.51 1.69
CA TYR A 3 -3.40 -13.55 1.79
C TYR A 3 -2.70 -12.67 0.75
N GLN A 4 -3.35 -12.40 -0.38
CA GLN A 4 -2.83 -11.53 -1.44
C GLN A 4 -3.03 -10.04 -1.14
N LEU A 5 -3.85 -9.70 -0.14
CA LEU A 5 -4.17 -8.33 0.29
C LEU A 5 -3.66 -8.09 1.72
N PRO A 6 -2.33 -7.94 1.88
CA PRO A 6 -1.69 -7.80 3.18
C PRO A 6 -1.92 -6.44 3.84
N LEU A 7 -2.44 -5.42 3.16
CA LEU A 7 -2.80 -4.16 3.81
C LEU A 7 -4.24 -4.18 4.29
N GLU A 8 -4.47 -3.57 5.45
CA GLU A 8 -5.77 -3.27 6.02
C GLU A 8 -5.83 -1.77 6.35
N GLN A 9 -6.94 -1.14 5.99
CA GLN A 9 -7.28 0.19 6.47
C GLN A 9 -8.75 0.21 6.88
N ILE A 10 -9.05 0.81 8.02
CA ILE A 10 -10.44 0.96 8.46
C ILE A 10 -10.86 2.40 8.19
N VAL A 11 -11.98 2.58 7.52
CA VAL A 11 -12.64 3.88 7.36
C VAL A 11 -13.92 3.89 8.15
N ARG A 12 -14.20 5.03 8.78
CA ARG A 12 -15.31 5.23 9.71
C ARG A 12 -15.99 6.55 9.40
N HIS A 13 -17.22 6.69 9.86
CA HIS A 13 -17.93 7.96 9.79
C HIS A 13 -18.10 8.54 11.20
N ARG A 14 -17.53 9.72 11.46
CA ARG A 14 -17.47 10.34 12.80
C ARG A 14 -18.85 10.53 13.44
N ASN A 15 -19.83 10.93 12.63
CA ASN A 15 -21.14 11.37 13.12
C ASN A 15 -22.27 10.34 12.94
N ARG A 16 -21.95 9.09 12.55
CA ARG A 16 -22.97 8.05 12.33
C ARG A 16 -23.09 7.14 13.55
N PRO A 17 -24.32 6.90 14.05
CA PRO A 17 -24.55 6.04 15.22
C PRO A 17 -24.23 4.57 14.91
N SER A 18 -24.53 4.12 13.68
CA SER A 18 -24.23 2.77 13.19
C SER A 18 -23.10 2.82 12.16
N GLN A 19 -21.95 2.25 12.52
CA GLN A 19 -20.83 2.09 11.60
C GLN A 19 -21.07 0.97 10.59
N GLY A 20 -21.92 -0.01 10.93
CA GLY A 20 -22.31 -1.08 10.01
C GLY A 20 -23.13 -0.55 8.84
N ASP A 21 -24.12 0.31 9.09
CA ASP A 21 -24.94 0.89 8.03
C ASP A 21 -24.10 1.81 7.13
N PHE A 22 -23.24 2.64 7.73
CA PHE A 22 -22.25 3.41 6.99
C PHE A 22 -21.39 2.51 6.10
N ALA A 23 -20.93 1.37 6.61
CA ALA A 23 -20.05 0.50 5.86
C ALA A 23 -20.75 -0.16 4.65
N HIS A 24 -22.03 -0.54 4.78
CA HIS A 24 -22.82 -1.04 3.64
C HIS A 24 -23.08 0.06 2.61
N GLU A 25 -23.40 1.29 3.05
CA GLU A 25 -23.60 2.43 2.16
C GLU A 25 -22.31 2.80 1.41
N ALA A 26 -21.17 2.81 2.11
CA ALA A 26 -19.86 3.07 1.54
C ALA A 26 -19.43 1.99 0.55
N LEU A 27 -19.73 0.71 0.83
CA LEU A 27 -19.42 -0.40 -0.08
C LEU A 27 -20.12 -0.24 -1.44
N ALA A 28 -21.34 0.29 -1.47
CA ALA A 28 -22.15 0.40 -2.69
C ALA A 28 -21.56 1.34 -3.76
N VAL A 29 -20.56 2.16 -3.43
CA VAL A 29 -19.88 3.07 -4.38
C VAL A 29 -18.45 2.69 -4.68
N LEU A 30 -17.98 1.56 -4.16
CA LEU A 30 -16.63 1.08 -4.41
C LEU A 30 -16.66 -0.07 -5.42
N GLU A 31 -15.67 -0.08 -6.28
CA GLU A 31 -15.43 -1.18 -7.22
C GLU A 31 -14.24 -2.01 -6.72
N GLU A 32 -14.45 -3.31 -6.54
CA GLU A 32 -13.36 -4.24 -6.20
C GLU A 32 -12.47 -4.48 -7.42
N THR A 33 -11.18 -4.64 -7.16
CA THR A 33 -10.18 -4.98 -8.18
C THR A 33 -9.42 -6.25 -7.77
N GLU A 34 -8.51 -6.73 -8.60
CA GLU A 34 -7.61 -7.83 -8.21
C GLU A 34 -6.75 -7.47 -6.98
N ASP A 35 -6.42 -6.19 -6.83
CA ASP A 35 -5.53 -5.65 -5.80
C ASP A 35 -6.26 -4.98 -4.63
N SER A 36 -7.61 -4.94 -4.65
CA SER A 36 -8.39 -4.30 -3.59
C SER A 36 -9.75 -4.97 -3.34
N ARG A 37 -10.12 -5.14 -2.07
CA ARG A 37 -11.41 -5.68 -1.63
C ARG A 37 -11.90 -5.00 -0.37
N PHE A 38 -13.20 -5.04 -0.13
CA PHE A 38 -13.82 -4.27 0.95
C PHE A 38 -14.86 -5.11 1.71
N GLU A 39 -14.86 -5.00 3.05
CA GLU A 39 -15.81 -5.73 3.90
C GLU A 39 -16.48 -4.79 4.91
N PRO A 40 -17.82 -4.76 4.98
CA PRO A 40 -18.53 -4.07 6.04
C PRO A 40 -18.28 -4.75 7.38
N THR A 41 -17.95 -3.97 8.40
CA THR A 41 -17.73 -4.46 9.76
C THR A 41 -18.49 -3.60 10.78
N ALA A 42 -18.68 -4.13 12.00
CA ALA A 42 -19.24 -3.35 13.10
C ALA A 42 -18.40 -2.11 13.48
N ARG A 43 -17.14 -2.04 13.03
CA ARG A 43 -16.21 -0.94 13.33
C ARG A 43 -16.17 0.12 12.23
N GLY A 44 -16.78 -0.14 11.07
CA GLY A 44 -16.67 0.66 9.85
C GLY A 44 -16.41 -0.23 8.63
N LEU A 45 -16.05 0.38 7.51
CA LEU A 45 -15.68 -0.37 6.32
C LEU A 45 -14.18 -0.74 6.40
N ALA A 46 -13.89 -2.03 6.31
CA ALA A 46 -12.51 -2.52 6.20
C ALA A 46 -12.12 -2.55 4.73
N LEU A 47 -11.01 -1.89 4.40
CA LEU A 47 -10.39 -1.89 3.09
C LEU A 47 -9.16 -2.78 3.12
N TYR A 48 -9.07 -3.71 2.18
CA TYR A 48 -7.91 -4.58 2.01
C TYR A 48 -7.23 -4.30 0.68
N GLY A 49 -5.91 -4.19 0.69
CA GLY A 49 -5.14 -3.85 -0.50
C GLY A 49 -3.86 -4.67 -0.64
N ALA A 50 -3.41 -4.86 -1.87
CA ALA A 50 -2.10 -5.44 -2.18
C ALA A 50 -0.96 -4.50 -1.75
N HIS A 51 -1.17 -3.18 -1.93
CA HIS A 51 -0.22 -2.09 -1.68
C HIS A 51 -0.97 -0.76 -1.48
N GLU A 52 -0.25 0.31 -1.11
CA GLU A 52 -0.88 1.59 -0.73
C GLU A 52 -1.63 2.24 -1.90
N GLU A 53 -1.09 2.12 -3.11
CA GLU A 53 -1.68 2.68 -4.33
C GLU A 53 -3.00 1.98 -4.70
N ALA A 54 -3.19 0.72 -4.29
CA ALA A 54 -4.46 0.03 -4.49
C ALA A 54 -5.57 0.55 -3.56
N LEU A 55 -5.20 1.12 -2.41
CA LEU A 55 -6.14 1.70 -1.44
C LEU A 55 -6.37 3.20 -1.65
N ALA A 56 -5.49 3.89 -2.37
CA ALA A 56 -5.61 5.33 -2.60
C ALA A 56 -6.91 5.72 -3.36
N PRO A 57 -7.28 5.09 -4.50
CA PRO A 57 -8.54 5.39 -5.20
C PRO A 57 -9.81 5.21 -4.35
N PRO A 58 -10.05 4.06 -3.68
CA PRO A 58 -11.26 3.91 -2.87
C PRO A 58 -11.30 4.89 -1.69
N VAL A 59 -10.15 5.19 -1.06
CA VAL A 59 -10.10 6.22 -0.01
C VAL A 59 -10.43 7.61 -0.57
N ALA A 60 -9.98 7.95 -1.78
CA ALA A 60 -10.28 9.21 -2.43
C ALA A 60 -11.79 9.35 -2.73
N ILE A 61 -12.42 8.30 -3.28
CA ILE A 61 -13.88 8.26 -3.53
C ILE A 61 -14.66 8.50 -2.24
N LEU A 62 -14.27 7.83 -1.15
CA LEU A 62 -14.95 8.01 0.14
C LEU A 62 -14.71 9.40 0.74
N ARG A 63 -13.52 9.97 0.55
CA ARG A 63 -13.22 11.35 0.99
C ARG A 63 -14.04 12.38 0.22
N ASP A 64 -14.21 12.19 -1.08
CA ASP A 64 -15.04 13.05 -1.90
C ASP A 64 -16.51 12.99 -1.46
N ARG A 65 -17.01 11.79 -1.13
CA ARG A 65 -18.41 11.61 -0.70
C ARG A 65 -18.71 12.11 0.72
N TYR A 66 -17.82 11.82 1.68
CA TYR A 66 -18.09 12.03 3.11
C TYR A 66 -17.29 13.18 3.73
N HIS A 67 -16.36 13.78 2.97
CA HIS A 67 -15.55 14.94 3.37
C HIS A 67 -14.95 14.78 4.78
N GLU A 68 -15.11 15.81 5.64
CA GLU A 68 -14.58 15.85 7.00
C GLU A 68 -15.21 14.82 7.95
N ALA A 69 -16.37 14.26 7.60
CA ALA A 69 -17.02 13.23 8.40
C ALA A 69 -16.33 11.87 8.28
N LEU A 70 -15.48 11.68 7.26
CA LEU A 70 -14.70 10.46 7.09
C LEU A 70 -13.48 10.44 8.03
N GLU A 71 -13.42 9.46 8.90
CA GLU A 71 -12.23 9.12 9.67
C GLU A 71 -11.51 7.94 8.99
N VAL A 72 -10.36 8.21 8.39
CA VAL A 72 -9.48 7.17 7.83
C VAL A 72 -8.47 6.77 8.90
N ARG A 73 -8.49 5.51 9.34
CA ARG A 73 -7.53 5.00 10.32
C ARG A 73 -6.16 4.75 9.66
N PRO A 74 -5.07 4.70 10.46
CA PRO A 74 -3.76 4.33 9.94
C PRO A 74 -3.77 2.96 9.26
N LEU A 75 -2.97 2.83 8.19
CA LEU A 75 -2.72 1.57 7.51
C LEU A 75 -2.10 0.55 8.45
N ARG A 76 -2.49 -0.71 8.29
CA ARG A 76 -2.00 -1.84 9.06
C ARG A 76 -1.56 -2.96 8.13
N VAL A 77 -0.39 -3.52 8.41
CA VAL A 77 0.11 -4.71 7.71
C VAL A 77 -0.42 -5.96 8.43
N ARG A 78 -1.11 -6.82 7.69
CA ARG A 78 -1.67 -8.09 8.15
C ARG A 78 -0.60 -9.17 8.04
N CYS A 79 -0.13 -9.64 9.19
CA CYS A 79 0.74 -10.80 9.28
C CYS A 79 -0.07 -12.08 9.46
N LEU A 80 0.49 -13.22 9.06
CA LEU A 80 -0.12 -14.53 9.30
C LEU A 80 0.25 -15.01 10.69
N ALA A 81 -0.76 -15.51 11.40
CA ALA A 81 -0.54 -16.17 12.67
C ALA A 81 0.42 -17.36 12.52
N GLY A 82 1.26 -17.55 13.53
CA GLY A 82 2.31 -18.55 13.57
C GLY A 82 3.27 -18.30 14.74
N ARG A 83 4.16 -19.26 14.99
CA ARG A 83 5.32 -19.09 15.88
C ARG A 83 6.57 -19.51 15.11
N PRO A 84 7.32 -18.58 14.51
CA PRO A 84 7.13 -17.11 14.52
C PRO A 84 5.95 -16.63 13.65
N VAL A 85 5.48 -15.40 13.93
CA VAL A 85 4.51 -14.67 13.08
C VAL A 85 5.13 -14.46 11.71
N ARG A 86 4.36 -14.61 10.63
CA ARG A 86 4.89 -14.46 9.27
C ARG A 86 4.45 -13.14 8.66
N GLN A 87 5.39 -12.31 8.25
CA GLN A 87 5.14 -11.02 7.60
C GLN A 87 5.17 -11.12 6.07
N PRO A 88 4.39 -10.30 5.37
CA PRO A 88 4.39 -10.24 3.91
C PRO A 88 5.68 -9.55 3.42
N VAL A 89 6.40 -10.24 2.54
CA VAL A 89 7.55 -9.71 1.81
C VAL A 89 7.11 -9.39 0.39
N MET A 90 7.42 -8.19 -0.05
CA MET A 90 7.06 -7.68 -1.36
C MET A 90 8.27 -7.70 -2.27
N ALA A 91 8.05 -8.10 -3.53
CA ALA A 91 8.96 -7.77 -4.61
C ALA A 91 8.60 -6.39 -5.13
N VAL A 92 9.58 -5.50 -5.17
CA VAL A 92 9.45 -4.10 -5.58
C VAL A 92 10.27 -3.88 -6.82
N ARG A 93 9.70 -3.16 -7.78
CA ARG A 93 10.40 -2.67 -8.96
C ARG A 93 10.25 -1.16 -9.02
N VAL A 94 11.36 -0.45 -9.05
CA VAL A 94 11.40 1.00 -9.25
C VAL A 94 12.07 1.30 -10.58
N VAL A 95 11.47 2.21 -11.35
CA VAL A 95 12.01 2.78 -12.58
C VAL A 95 12.15 4.27 -12.35
N ALA A 96 13.35 4.80 -12.52
CA ALA A 96 13.64 6.22 -12.35
C ALA A 96 14.60 6.71 -13.43
N ARG A 97 14.79 8.03 -13.51
CA ARG A 97 15.87 8.60 -14.31
C ARG A 97 17.21 8.29 -13.68
N ARG A 98 18.24 8.15 -14.52
CA ARG A 98 19.61 7.82 -14.11
C ARG A 98 20.16 8.81 -13.09
N GLU A 99 19.86 10.10 -13.20
CA GLU A 99 20.31 11.11 -12.23
C GLU A 99 19.82 10.85 -10.80
N HIS A 100 18.72 10.12 -10.63
CA HIS A 100 18.13 9.79 -9.33
C HIS A 100 18.56 8.41 -8.79
N SER A 101 19.39 7.66 -9.49
CA SER A 101 19.69 6.25 -9.13
C SER A 101 20.25 6.10 -7.72
N LEU A 102 21.20 6.95 -7.33
CA LEU A 102 21.80 6.93 -5.99
C LEU A 102 20.79 7.25 -4.89
N ALA A 103 19.89 8.23 -5.13
CA ALA A 103 18.84 8.59 -4.19
C ALA A 103 17.82 7.46 -4.01
N VAL A 104 17.39 6.83 -5.11
CA VAL A 104 16.48 5.67 -5.09
C VAL A 104 17.12 4.49 -4.35
N LEU A 105 18.39 4.18 -4.61
CA LEU A 105 19.09 3.10 -3.90
C LEU A 105 19.25 3.40 -2.41
N ALA A 106 19.56 4.64 -2.05
CA ALA A 106 19.67 5.06 -0.66
C ALA A 106 18.33 4.89 0.07
N GLU A 107 17.22 5.28 -0.56
CA GLU A 107 15.87 5.14 0.00
C GLU A 107 15.48 3.67 0.18
N LEU A 108 15.75 2.81 -0.79
CA LEU A 108 15.51 1.37 -0.67
C LEU A 108 16.35 0.75 0.45
N ARG A 109 17.62 1.12 0.58
CA ARG A 109 18.49 0.65 1.67
C ARG A 109 18.03 1.13 3.04
N ARG A 110 17.54 2.37 3.16
CA ARG A 110 16.95 2.92 4.39
C ARG A 110 15.75 2.11 4.86
N ARG A 111 15.02 1.51 3.91
CA ARG A 111 13.88 0.61 4.12
C ARG A 111 14.27 -0.86 4.26
N HIS A 112 15.56 -1.14 4.50
CA HIS A 112 16.10 -2.49 4.62
C HIS A 112 15.80 -3.40 3.41
N ALA A 113 15.55 -2.81 2.24
CA ALA A 113 15.26 -3.57 1.05
C ALA A 113 16.54 -4.27 0.55
N ARG A 114 16.43 -5.57 0.30
CA ARG A 114 17.47 -6.36 -0.32
C ARG A 114 17.40 -6.12 -1.83
N ILE A 115 18.41 -5.45 -2.38
CA ILE A 115 18.53 -5.24 -3.82
C ILE A 115 18.85 -6.57 -4.49
N GLU A 116 18.07 -6.94 -5.50
CA GLU A 116 18.22 -8.18 -6.26
C GLU A 116 18.85 -7.91 -7.63
N GLU A 117 18.47 -6.80 -8.27
CA GLU A 117 18.93 -6.43 -9.59
C GLU A 117 19.01 -4.91 -9.71
N GLU A 118 20.11 -4.42 -10.29
CA GLU A 118 20.27 -3.04 -10.75
C GLU A 118 20.53 -3.07 -12.26
N CYS A 119 19.73 -2.35 -13.03
CA CYS A 119 19.86 -2.29 -14.48
C CYS A 119 19.86 -0.83 -14.95
N LEU A 120 20.90 -0.46 -15.67
CA LEU A 120 21.04 0.87 -16.24
C LEU A 120 20.94 0.80 -17.76
N ARG A 121 19.93 1.47 -18.33
CA ARG A 121 19.67 1.51 -19.77
C ARG A 121 19.60 2.96 -20.24
N GLY A 122 20.72 3.46 -20.77
CA GLY A 122 20.83 4.86 -21.21
C GLY A 122 20.57 5.84 -20.06
N ARG A 123 19.42 6.53 -20.12
CA ARG A 123 18.95 7.49 -19.10
C ARG A 123 17.97 6.89 -18.09
N THR A 124 17.64 5.60 -18.21
CA THR A 124 16.70 4.91 -17.32
C THR A 124 17.46 4.01 -16.36
N PHE A 125 17.14 4.13 -15.08
CA PHE A 125 17.61 3.25 -14.02
C PHE A 125 16.43 2.39 -13.54
N ILE A 126 16.65 1.07 -13.47
CA ILE A 126 15.67 0.11 -12.99
C ILE A 126 16.32 -0.65 -11.84
N VAL A 127 15.61 -0.74 -10.72
CA VAL A 127 16.05 -1.55 -9.57
C VAL A 127 14.93 -2.49 -9.15
N ARG A 128 15.30 -3.74 -8.90
CA ARG A 128 14.44 -4.74 -8.27
C ARG A 128 14.96 -5.03 -6.88
N ALA A 129 14.06 -5.07 -5.90
CA ALA A 129 14.40 -5.34 -4.53
C ALA A 129 13.28 -6.11 -3.84
N GLU A 130 13.60 -6.72 -2.70
CA GLU A 130 12.61 -7.31 -1.81
C GLU A 130 12.71 -6.72 -0.42
N ALA A 131 11.56 -6.46 0.21
CA ALA A 131 11.50 -6.01 1.60
C ALA A 131 10.18 -6.42 2.26
N PRO A 132 10.12 -6.53 3.60
CA PRO A 132 8.86 -6.61 4.32
C PRO A 132 7.96 -5.41 3.98
N LEU A 133 6.67 -5.64 3.77
CA LEU A 133 5.72 -4.58 3.41
C LEU A 133 5.69 -3.43 4.44
N ARG A 134 5.90 -3.76 5.72
CA ARG A 134 5.98 -2.77 6.80
C ARG A 134 7.07 -1.71 6.58
N ASP A 135 8.17 -2.10 5.95
CA ASP A 135 9.30 -1.20 5.70
C ASP A 135 9.11 -0.40 4.41
N LEU A 136 8.15 -0.80 3.58
CA LEU A 136 7.81 -0.17 2.30
C LEU A 136 6.69 0.86 2.39
N LEU A 137 6.02 1.00 3.54
CA LEU A 137 4.96 2.00 3.73
C LEU A 137 5.47 3.43 3.49
N GLY A 138 4.79 4.20 2.65
CA GLY A 138 5.18 5.53 2.21
C GLY A 138 6.31 5.56 1.17
N LEU A 139 6.67 4.42 0.55
CA LEU A 139 7.70 4.38 -0.49
C LEU A 139 7.33 5.28 -1.67
N GLY A 140 6.08 5.22 -2.13
CA GLY A 140 5.60 6.03 -3.26
C GLY A 140 5.81 7.52 -3.03
N GLU A 141 5.33 8.04 -1.90
CA GLU A 141 5.50 9.45 -1.51
C GLU A 141 6.99 9.84 -1.40
N SER A 142 7.82 8.95 -0.85
CA SER A 142 9.26 9.19 -0.73
C SER A 142 9.94 9.27 -2.10
N LEU A 143 9.59 8.37 -3.02
CA LEU A 143 10.11 8.38 -4.39
C LEU A 143 9.63 9.59 -5.18
N GLU A 144 8.38 10.00 -5.00
CA GLU A 144 7.83 11.21 -5.61
C GLU A 144 8.62 12.44 -5.16
N ALA A 145 8.85 12.60 -3.86
CA ALA A 145 9.64 13.71 -3.31
C ALA A 145 11.09 13.71 -3.81
N LEU A 146 11.74 12.53 -3.87
CA LEU A 146 13.15 12.39 -4.27
C LEU A 146 13.38 12.62 -5.76
N THR A 147 12.37 12.37 -6.60
CA THR A 147 12.53 12.35 -8.07
C THR A 147 11.67 13.40 -8.78
N GLY A 148 11.01 14.26 -8.02
CA GLY A 148 10.03 15.23 -8.56
C GLY A 148 8.89 14.54 -9.31
N GLY A 149 8.43 13.39 -8.82
CA GLY A 149 7.36 12.58 -9.43
C GLY A 149 7.74 11.83 -10.70
N SER A 150 9.02 11.79 -11.07
CA SER A 150 9.46 11.12 -12.30
C SER A 150 9.70 9.61 -12.16
N ALA A 151 9.85 9.11 -10.93
CA ALA A 151 9.94 7.68 -10.67
C ALA A 151 8.57 6.98 -10.74
N GLN A 152 8.60 5.75 -11.23
CA GLN A 152 7.48 4.82 -11.17
C GLN A 152 7.89 3.63 -10.32
N HIS A 153 7.01 3.14 -9.47
CA HIS A 153 7.22 1.91 -8.74
C HIS A 153 6.02 0.99 -8.87
N GLY A 154 6.27 -0.29 -8.68
CA GLY A 154 5.24 -1.30 -8.53
C GLY A 154 5.71 -2.32 -7.50
N MET A 155 4.77 -2.88 -6.76
CA MET A 155 5.06 -3.91 -5.79
C MET A 155 4.04 -5.04 -5.87
N ARG A 156 4.51 -6.25 -5.60
CA ARG A 156 3.70 -7.47 -5.59
C ARG A 156 4.11 -8.32 -4.41
N LEU A 157 3.14 -9.02 -3.82
CA LEU A 157 3.45 -10.03 -2.81
C LEU A 157 4.35 -11.11 -3.41
N SER A 158 5.54 -11.30 -2.80
CA SER A 158 6.48 -12.36 -3.15
C SER A 158 6.18 -13.61 -2.31
N ARG A 159 6.20 -13.45 -0.99
CA ARG A 159 6.01 -14.56 -0.02
C ARG A 159 5.74 -14.02 1.37
N TYR A 160 5.40 -14.91 2.29
CA TYR A 160 5.38 -14.63 3.72
C TYR A 160 6.60 -15.26 4.40
N LEU A 161 7.38 -14.48 5.14
CA LEU A 161 8.54 -14.96 5.89
C LEU A 161 8.36 -14.74 7.40
N PRO A 162 8.98 -15.59 8.25
CA PRO A 162 9.18 -15.33 9.69
C PRO A 162 9.64 -13.91 10.04
#